data_AF-A0A9Q1D4P7-F1
#
_entry.id   AF-A0A9Q1D4P7-F1
#
_cell.length_a   1.000
_cell.length_b   1.000
_cell.length_c   1.000
_cell.angle_alpha   90.00
_cell.angle_beta   90.00
_cell.angle_gamma   90.00
#
_symmetry.space_group_name_H-M   'P 1'
#
loop_
_entity.id
_entity.type
_entity.pdbx_description
1 polymer ?
#
loop_
_entity_poly.entity_id
_entity_poly.type
_entity_poly.pdbx_seq_one_letter_code
_entity_poly.pdbx_strand_id
1 'polypeptide(L)'
;MDPDSKKVTFPLVMAVGVAVIGSLQFGYNTGVINAPQTVIEKFYNETWSQRYSEPISAGSLTTLWSFSVSIFSIGGIFGSFSVGLFVNRRKVRRQRL
;
A
#
# COMPACT_ATOMS: atom_id res chain seq x y z
N MET A 1 -14.69 -36.57 -24.41
CA MET A 1 -14.73 -36.64 -22.94
C MET A 1 -13.43 -36.07 -22.43
N ASP A 2 -13.41 -34.77 -22.12
CA ASP A 2 -12.20 -34.04 -21.76
C ASP A 2 -11.68 -34.47 -20.37
N PRO A 3 -10.48 -35.04 -20.27
CA PRO A 3 -9.94 -35.52 -19.00
C PRO A 3 -9.09 -34.44 -18.35
N ASP A 4 -9.68 -33.30 -17.98
CA ASP A 4 -8.94 -32.29 -17.22
C ASP A 4 -9.85 -31.51 -16.25
N SER A 5 -10.52 -32.25 -15.37
CA SER A 5 -11.16 -31.67 -14.20
C SER A 5 -10.07 -31.22 -13.23
N LYS A 6 -9.69 -29.94 -13.30
CA LYS A 6 -8.74 -29.31 -12.36
C LYS A 6 -9.24 -29.47 -10.93
N LYS A 7 -8.66 -30.40 -10.17
CA LYS A 7 -9.01 -30.64 -8.77
C LYS A 7 -8.39 -29.55 -7.90
N VAL A 8 -9.22 -28.81 -7.16
CA VAL A 8 -8.76 -27.84 -6.17
C VAL A 8 -8.31 -28.60 -4.92
N THR A 9 -6.99 -28.71 -4.72
CA THR A 9 -6.41 -29.43 -3.58
C THR A 9 -6.35 -28.54 -2.35
N PHE A 10 -6.57 -29.10 -1.16
CA PHE A 10 -6.52 -28.36 0.11
C PHE A 10 -5.22 -27.52 0.33
N PRO A 11 -4.00 -28.03 0.02
CA PRO A 11 -2.78 -27.24 0.13
C PRO A 11 -2.74 -26.03 -0.81
N LEU A 12 -3.37 -26.12 -1.99
CA LEU A 12 -3.46 -25.01 -2.95
C LEU A 12 -4.32 -23.88 -2.38
N VAL A 13 -5.47 -24.22 -1.79
CA VAL A 13 -6.36 -23.24 -1.14
C VAL A 13 -5.63 -22.54 0.01
N MET A 14 -4.90 -23.29 0.83
CA MET A 14 -4.11 -22.73 1.93
C MET A 14 -3.00 -21.80 1.42
N ALA A 15 -2.26 -22.19 0.37
CA ALA A 15 -1.20 -21.37 -0.20
C ALA A 15 -1.73 -20.05 -0.79
N VAL A 16 -2.86 -20.11 -1.51
CA VAL A 16 -3.52 -18.92 -2.04
C VAL A 16 -4.08 -18.05 -0.91
N GLY A 17 -4.71 -18.66 0.11
CA GLY A 17 -5.24 -17.95 1.26
C GLY A 17 -4.17 -17.13 1.99
N VAL A 18 -3.02 -17.74 2.28
CA VAL A 18 -1.88 -17.03 2.91
C VAL A 18 -1.31 -15.94 2.00
N ALA A 19 -1.23 -16.17 0.69
CA ALA A 19 -0.76 -15.16 -0.26
C ALA A 19 -1.68 -13.93 -0.30
N VAL A 20 -3.00 -14.13 -0.23
CA VAL A 20 -4.00 -13.05 -0.31
C VAL A 20 -4.00 -12.16 0.94
N ILE A 21 -3.57 -12.65 2.11
CA ILE A 21 -3.45 -11.83 3.33
C ILE A 21 -2.55 -10.61 3.09
N GLY A 22 -1.46 -10.75 2.32
CA GLY A 22 -0.60 -9.62 1.96
C GLY A 22 -1.31 -8.57 1.10
N SER A 23 -2.13 -9.02 0.16
CA SER A 23 -2.95 -8.13 -0.68
C SER A 23 -4.06 -7.44 0.13
N LEU A 24 -4.65 -8.13 1.11
CA LEU A 24 -5.64 -7.54 2.03
C LEU A 24 -5.02 -6.44 2.89
N GLN A 25 -3.80 -6.66 3.40
CA GLN A 25 -3.08 -5.64 4.17
C GLN A 25 -2.81 -4.38 3.32
N PHE A 26 -2.45 -4.55 2.05
CA PHE A 26 -2.28 -3.43 1.11
C PHE A 26 -3.59 -2.68 0.89
N GLY A 27 -4.70 -3.41 0.65
CA GLY A 27 -6.03 -2.83 0.48
C GLY A 27 -6.52 -2.08 1.72
N TYR A 28 -6.31 -2.64 2.92
CA TYR A 28 -6.67 -2.01 4.19
C TYR A 28 -5.91 -0.70 4.40
N ASN A 29 -4.59 -0.70 4.23
CA ASN A 29 -3.78 0.51 4.37
C ASN A 29 -4.18 1.60 3.36
N THR A 30 -4.60 1.22 2.15
CA THR A 30 -5.08 2.17 1.14
C THR A 30 -6.51 2.67 1.41
N GLY A 31 -7.36 1.82 1.96
CA GLY A 31 -8.76 2.16 2.24
C GLY A 31 -8.94 3.02 3.49
N VAL A 32 -8.15 2.76 4.52
CA VAL A 32 -8.26 3.45 5.82
C VAL A 32 -7.79 4.90 5.75
N ILE A 33 -6.92 5.28 4.81
CA ILE A 33 -6.43 6.66 4.71
C ILE A 33 -7.51 7.67 4.27
N ASN A 34 -8.60 7.24 3.66
CA ASN A 34 -9.68 8.16 3.24
C ASN A 34 -10.58 8.59 4.41
N ALA A 35 -10.79 7.74 5.42
CA ALA A 35 -11.64 8.07 6.58
C ALA A 35 -11.10 9.24 7.44
N PRO A 36 -9.79 9.34 7.72
CA PRO A 36 -9.21 10.44 8.48
C PRO A 36 -8.87 11.67 7.63
N GLN A 37 -9.31 11.76 6.37
CA GLN A 37 -9.01 12.92 5.51
C GLN A 37 -9.36 14.24 6.20
N THR A 38 -10.56 14.33 6.78
CA THR A 38 -11.04 15.54 7.48
C THR A 38 -10.22 15.85 8.75
N VAL A 39 -9.71 14.84 9.43
CA VAL A 39 -8.85 14.99 10.62
C VAL A 39 -7.47 15.52 10.22
N ILE A 40 -6.92 15.02 9.12
CA ILE A 40 -5.61 15.43 8.59
C ILE A 40 -5.69 16.86 8.03
N GLU A 41 -6.77 17.19 7.32
CA GLU A 41 -7.01 18.55 6.83
C GLU A 41 -7.14 19.55 7.99
N LYS A 42 -7.83 19.17 9.08
CA LYS A 42 -7.92 19.98 10.29
C LYS A 42 -6.55 20.19 10.94
N PHE A 43 -5.74 19.12 11.04
CA PHE A 43 -4.37 19.21 11.54
C PHE A 43 -3.48 20.14 10.71
N TYR A 44 -3.61 20.11 9.38
CA TYR A 44 -2.90 21.05 8.51
C TYR A 44 -3.31 22.50 8.76
N ASN A 45 -4.61 22.77 8.90
CA ASN A 45 -5.09 24.12 9.18
C ASN A 45 -4.62 24.62 10.57
N GLU A 46 -4.69 23.77 11.60
CA GLU A 46 -4.19 24.10 12.95
C GLU A 46 -2.68 24.39 12.94
N THR A 47 -1.89 23.54 12.29
CA THR A 47 -0.42 23.72 12.19
C THR A 47 -0.05 24.95 11.38
N TRP A 48 -0.80 25.25 10.32
CA TRP A 48 -0.57 26.43 9.47
C TRP A 48 -0.92 27.73 10.20
N SER A 49 -2.08 27.76 10.87
CA SER A 49 -2.52 28.89 11.67
C SER A 49 -1.55 29.19 12.82
N GLN A 50 -0.99 28.16 13.48
CA GLN A 50 0.04 28.35 14.51
C GLN A 50 1.34 28.97 13.99
N ARG A 51 1.72 28.71 12.73
CA ARG A 51 2.99 29.21 12.16
C ARG A 51 2.86 30.56 11.49
N TYR A 52 1.75 30.81 10.81
CA TYR A 52 1.56 31.97 9.94
C TYR A 52 0.45 32.91 10.40
N SER A 53 -0.27 32.58 11.49
CA SER A 53 -1.40 33.35 12.04
C SER A 53 -2.54 33.59 11.04
N GLU A 54 -2.60 32.82 9.96
CA GLU A 54 -3.60 32.91 8.89
C GLU A 54 -4.20 31.52 8.62
N PRO A 55 -5.49 31.41 8.26
CA PRO A 55 -6.06 30.14 7.79
C PRO A 55 -5.42 29.68 6.48
N ILE A 56 -5.24 28.36 6.32
CA ILE A 56 -4.66 27.80 5.10
C ILE A 56 -5.61 27.97 3.90
N SER A 57 -5.06 28.34 2.74
CA SER A 57 -5.85 28.40 1.50
C SER A 57 -6.28 26.99 1.05
N ALA A 58 -7.46 26.87 0.45
CA ALA A 58 -7.99 25.59 -0.04
C ALA A 58 -7.05 24.90 -1.07
N GLY A 59 -6.35 25.69 -1.89
CA GLY A 59 -5.37 25.18 -2.86
C GLY A 59 -4.13 24.58 -2.19
N SER A 60 -3.58 25.25 -1.17
CA SER A 60 -2.45 24.75 -0.41
C SER A 60 -2.80 23.49 0.39
N LEU A 61 -4.00 23.45 0.99
CA LEU A 61 -4.52 22.29 1.71
C LEU A 61 -4.62 21.05 0.81
N THR A 62 -5.23 21.22 -0.37
CA THR A 62 -5.37 20.15 -1.37
C THR A 62 -4.02 19.65 -1.86
N THR A 63 -3.04 20.54 -2.01
CA THR A 63 -1.67 20.18 -2.42
C THR A 63 -0.95 19.36 -1.35
N LEU A 64 -1.06 19.73 -0.07
CA LEU A 64 -0.47 18.97 1.04
C LEU A 64 -1.12 17.59 1.20
N TRP A 65 -2.45 17.52 1.05
CA TRP A 65 -3.18 16.26 1.03
C TRP A 65 -2.73 15.37 -0.13
N SER A 66 -2.72 15.91 -1.35
CA SER A 66 -2.31 15.19 -2.56
C SER A 66 -0.86 14.71 -2.47
N PHE A 67 0.03 15.52 -1.91
CA PHE A 67 1.42 15.14 -1.68
C PHE A 67 1.52 13.94 -0.73
N SER A 68 0.76 13.94 0.37
CA SER A 68 0.75 12.83 1.33
C SER A 68 0.25 11.52 0.71
N VAL A 69 -0.82 11.57 -0.10
CA VAL A 69 -1.32 10.41 -0.85
C VAL A 69 -0.32 9.97 -1.93
N SER A 70 0.39 10.89 -2.57
CA SER A 70 1.34 10.56 -3.64
C SER A 70 2.56 9.76 -3.16
N ILE A 71 3.02 10.01 -1.92
CA ILE A 71 4.16 9.29 -1.33
C ILE A 71 3.89 7.78 -1.24
N PHE A 72 2.64 7.38 -1.02
CA PHE A 72 2.25 5.97 -1.03
C PHE A 72 2.55 5.31 -2.37
N SER A 73 2.17 5.95 -3.48
CA SER A 73 2.44 5.46 -4.83
C SER A 73 3.93 5.38 -5.13
N ILE A 74 4.71 6.37 -4.70
CA ILE A 74 6.17 6.37 -4.83
C ILE A 74 6.78 5.18 -4.08
N GLY A 75 6.34 4.93 -2.83
CA GLY A 75 6.74 3.76 -2.06
C GLY A 75 6.40 2.44 -2.75
N GLY A 76 5.24 2.36 -3.41
CA GLY A 76 4.82 1.20 -4.21
C GLY A 76 5.75 0.91 -5.39
N ILE A 77 6.23 1.95 -6.09
CA ILE A 77 7.19 1.81 -7.20
C ILE A 77 8.52 1.24 -6.69
N PHE A 78 9.09 1.84 -5.64
CA PHE A 78 10.36 1.37 -5.07
C PHE A 78 10.25 -0.01 -4.43
N GLY A 79 9.13 -0.31 -3.79
CA GLY A 79 8.82 -1.63 -3.23
C GLY A 79 8.77 -2.70 -4.32
N SER A 80 8.03 -2.43 -5.41
CA SER A 80 7.88 -3.36 -6.54
C SER A 80 9.22 -3.64 -7.22
N PHE A 81 10.05 -2.62 -7.41
CA PHE A 81 11.41 -2.76 -7.93
C PHE A 81 12.29 -3.65 -7.03
N SER A 82 12.20 -3.46 -5.71
CA SER A 82 13.02 -4.18 -4.73
C SER A 82 12.65 -5.67 -4.59
N VAL A 83 11.38 -6.03 -4.83
CA VAL A 83 10.90 -7.43 -4.74
C VAL A 83 11.65 -8.33 -5.72
N GLY A 84 11.94 -7.87 -6.94
CA GLY A 84 12.67 -8.66 -7.95
C GLY A 84 14.08 -9.05 -7.48
N LEU A 85 14.80 -8.09 -6.89
CA LEU A 85 16.13 -8.33 -6.31
C LEU A 85 16.07 -9.28 -5.12
N PHE A 86 15.09 -9.09 -4.23
CA PHE A 86 14.95 -9.87 -3.00
C PHE A 86 14.53 -11.32 -3.28
N VAL A 87 13.60 -11.53 -4.22
CA VAL A 87 13.16 -12.87 -4.63
C VAL A 87 14.29 -13.61 -5.34
N ASN A 88 15.02 -12.95 -6.26
CA ASN A 88 16.12 -13.59 -6.96
C ASN A 88 17.24 -14.02 -5.99
N ARG A 89 17.61 -13.15 -5.04
CA ARG A 89 18.60 -13.48 -4.00
C ARG A 89 18.15 -14.65 -3.10
N ARG A 90 16.88 -14.69 -2.70
CA ARG A 90 16.35 -15.79 -1.88
C ARG A 90 16.24 -17.11 -2.65
N LYS A 91 15.90 -17.07 -3.94
CA LYS A 91 15.88 -18.27 -4.81
C LYS A 91 17.28 -18.87 -4.96
N VAL A 92 18.29 -18.04 -5.27
CA VAL A 92 19.68 -18.49 -5.41
C VAL A 92 20.23 -19.06 -4.09
N ARG A 93 19.89 -18.47 -2.94
CA ARG A 93 20.30 -19.00 -1.63
C ARG A 93 19.65 -20.35 -1.29
N ARG A 94 18.43 -20.61 -1.76
CA ARG A 94 17.68 -21.84 -1.50
C ARG A 94 18.06 -23.01 -2.42
N GLN A 95 18.69 -22.73 -3.56
CA GLN A 95 19.21 -23.75 -4.48
C GLN A 95 20.63 -24.23 -4.14
N ARG A 96 21.32 -23.55 -3.21
CA ARG A 96 22.68 -23.89 -2.74
C ARG A 96 22.70 -24.66 -1.41
N LEU A 97 21.53 -24.95 -0.84
CA LEU A 97 21.30 -25.76 0.34
C LEU A 97 20.57 -27.03 -0.08
#